data_AF-A0A928LAD6-F1
#
_entry.id   AF-A0A928LAD6-F1
#
_cell.length_a   1.000
_cell.length_b   1.000
_cell.length_c   1.000
_cell.angle_alpha   90.00
_cell.angle_beta   90.00
_cell.angle_gamma   90.00
#
_symmetry.space_group_name_H-M   'P 1'
#
loop_
_entity.id
_entity.type
_entity.pdbx_description
1 polymer ?
#
loop_
_entity_poly.entity_id
_entity_poly.type
_entity_poly.pdbx_seq_one_letter_code
_entity_poly.pdbx_strand_id
1 'polypeptide(L)'
;MSDNIYKQLYDITNENIINSGSSFMNKEISFIYYCCNNPFTVDISEVLKIEATNEEFIQIVYLALLNRPIDPDGYDAWAAYFNLPQDEFRRNAIYGISNCPEFLICHKRIYNNIPVYYHENDVTENVKQPNIFLRGAYKVYRHCPKPVKKIFKKTAGRLL
;
A
#
# COMPACT_ATOMS: atom_id res chain seq x y z
N MET A 1 -1.58 -10.25 -27.47
CA MET A 1 -1.16 -8.94 -26.91
C MET A 1 -1.16 -7.95 -28.06
N SER A 2 -2.18 -7.10 -28.15
CA SER A 2 -2.24 -6.02 -29.12
C SER A 2 -1.23 -4.93 -28.78
N ASP A 3 -0.75 -4.22 -29.81
CA ASP A 3 0.24 -3.14 -29.69
C ASP A 3 -0.02 -2.19 -28.53
N ASN A 4 0.86 -2.24 -27.53
CA ASN A 4 0.88 -1.21 -26.51
C ASN A 4 1.52 0.05 -27.11
N ILE A 5 0.69 0.99 -27.57
CA ILE A 5 1.12 2.27 -28.13
C ILE A 5 2.09 3.00 -27.19
N TYR A 6 1.94 2.86 -25.87
CA TYR A 6 2.86 3.44 -24.91
C TYR A 6 4.24 2.76 -24.91
N LYS A 7 4.33 1.45 -25.18
CA LYS A 7 5.63 0.79 -25.39
C LYS A 7 6.31 1.35 -26.65
N GLN A 8 5.59 1.44 -27.78
CA GLN A 8 6.15 2.00 -29.02
C GLN A 8 6.63 3.45 -28.83
N LEU A 9 5.84 4.27 -28.11
CA LEU A 9 6.22 5.64 -27.75
C LEU A 9 7.45 5.68 -26.82
N TYR A 10 7.53 4.77 -25.85
CA TYR A 10 8.70 4.64 -24.97
C TYR A 10 9.95 4.29 -25.78
N ASP A 11 9.88 3.24 -26.62
CA ASP A 11 11.01 2.75 -27.40
C ASP A 11 11.57 3.86 -28.32
N ILE A 12 10.71 4.52 -29.09
CA ILE A 12 11.07 5.65 -29.97
C ILE A 12 11.66 6.82 -29.17
N THR A 13 11.05 7.16 -28.03
CA THR A 13 11.49 8.30 -27.21
C THR A 13 12.84 8.03 -26.55
N ASN A 14 13.01 6.82 -26.01
CA ASN A 14 14.23 6.37 -25.36
C ASN A 14 15.40 6.27 -26.38
N GLU A 15 15.16 5.75 -27.59
CA GLU A 15 16.15 5.74 -28.67
C GLU A 15 16.61 7.16 -29.03
N ASN A 16 15.67 8.09 -29.24
CA ASN A 16 16.01 9.48 -29.56
C ASN A 16 16.80 10.19 -28.44
N ILE A 17 16.46 9.92 -27.17
CA ILE A 17 17.16 10.48 -26.00
C ILE A 17 18.58 9.89 -25.86
N ILE A 18 18.75 8.59 -26.12
CA ILE A 18 20.08 7.95 -26.16
C ILE A 18 20.93 8.54 -27.30
N ASN A 19 20.34 8.74 -28.48
CA ASN A 19 20.98 9.37 -29.62
C ASN A 19 21.38 10.83 -29.36
N SER A 20 20.70 11.53 -28.44
CA SER A 20 21.10 12.88 -27.97
C SER A 20 22.12 12.87 -26.83
N GLY A 21 22.68 11.71 -26.46
CA GLY A 21 23.65 11.57 -25.37
C GLY A 21 23.04 11.70 -23.96
N SER A 22 21.73 11.47 -23.82
CA SER A 22 20.99 11.52 -22.56
C SER A 22 20.37 10.16 -22.23
N SER A 23 19.70 10.05 -21.08
CA SER A 23 18.98 8.84 -20.67
C SER A 23 17.57 9.19 -20.21
N PHE A 24 16.59 8.33 -20.49
CA PHE A 24 15.23 8.51 -19.99
C PHE A 24 15.16 8.14 -18.50
N MET A 25 14.50 8.97 -17.69
CA MET A 25 14.56 8.83 -16.22
C MET A 25 13.77 7.63 -15.67
N ASN A 26 12.70 7.21 -16.35
CA ASN A 26 11.87 6.08 -15.93
C ASN A 26 12.24 4.82 -16.72
N LYS A 27 12.20 3.65 -16.07
CA LYS A 27 12.23 2.36 -16.77
C LYS A 27 10.93 2.13 -17.57
N GLU A 28 11.01 1.27 -18.58
CA GLU A 28 9.90 0.93 -19.48
C GLU A 28 8.63 0.53 -18.69
N ILE A 29 8.77 -0.42 -17.78
CA ILE A 29 7.65 -0.93 -16.97
C ILE A 29 6.99 0.16 -16.12
N SER A 30 7.80 1.05 -15.54
CA SER A 30 7.36 2.19 -14.72
C SER A 30 6.57 3.21 -15.57
N PHE A 31 7.05 3.50 -16.79
CA PHE A 31 6.37 4.37 -17.74
C PHE A 31 5.05 3.76 -18.24
N ILE A 32 5.08 2.50 -18.67
CA ILE A 32 3.88 1.77 -19.14
C ILE A 32 2.83 1.71 -18.03
N TYR A 33 3.23 1.40 -16.79
CA TYR A 33 2.33 1.43 -15.64
C TYR A 33 1.66 2.80 -15.49
N TYR A 34 2.43 3.90 -15.52
CA TYR A 34 1.88 5.25 -15.40
C TYR A 34 0.88 5.59 -16.53
N CYS A 35 1.20 5.25 -17.78
CA CYS A 35 0.33 5.54 -18.93
C CYS A 35 -0.94 4.66 -19.01
N CYS A 36 -0.88 3.43 -18.49
CA CYS A 36 -2.02 2.49 -18.52
C CYS A 36 -2.96 2.62 -17.30
N ASN A 37 -2.57 3.36 -16.25
CA ASN A 37 -3.33 3.47 -15.01
C ASN A 37 -3.87 4.88 -14.75
N ASN A 38 -4.81 4.97 -13.81
CA ASN A 38 -5.38 6.24 -13.40
C ASN A 38 -4.38 7.02 -12.52
N PRO A 39 -4.07 8.30 -12.80
CA PRO A 39 -3.63 9.22 -11.73
C PRO A 39 -4.77 9.35 -10.70
N PHE A 40 -4.52 9.88 -9.50
CA PHE A 40 -5.51 9.99 -8.41
C PHE A 40 -6.05 8.67 -7.79
N THR A 41 -6.02 7.49 -8.43
CA THR A 41 -6.43 6.21 -7.81
C THR A 41 -5.41 5.09 -7.98
N VAL A 42 -5.30 4.18 -7.00
CA VAL A 42 -4.39 3.02 -7.02
C VAL A 42 -5.09 1.80 -6.44
N ASP A 43 -5.09 0.69 -7.19
CA ASP A 43 -5.46 -0.63 -6.68
C ASP A 43 -4.21 -1.37 -6.21
N ILE A 44 -4.10 -1.58 -4.90
CA ILE A 44 -2.94 -2.22 -4.28
C ILE A 44 -2.85 -3.70 -4.64
N SER A 45 -3.98 -4.37 -4.84
CA SER A 45 -3.99 -5.78 -5.23
C SER A 45 -3.54 -5.98 -6.67
N GLU A 46 -3.76 -5.01 -7.57
CA GLU A 46 -3.17 -5.04 -8.92
C GLU A 46 -1.68 -4.65 -8.92
N VAL A 47 -1.29 -3.62 -8.16
CA VAL A 47 0.14 -3.25 -8.02
C VAL A 47 0.98 -4.44 -7.53
N LEU A 48 0.52 -5.16 -6.50
CA LEU A 48 1.23 -6.31 -5.95
C LEU A 48 1.45 -7.47 -6.95
N LYS A 49 0.64 -7.57 -8.01
CA LYS A 49 0.73 -8.63 -9.04
C LYS A 49 1.70 -8.33 -10.18
N ILE A 50 2.21 -7.10 -10.29
CA ILE A 50 3.07 -6.71 -11.41
C ILE A 50 4.34 -7.56 -11.41
N GLU A 51 4.66 -8.23 -12.51
CA GLU A 51 5.91 -8.97 -12.66
C GLU A 51 7.06 -7.97 -12.86
N ALA A 52 7.93 -7.87 -11.84
CA ALA A 52 8.99 -6.86 -11.72
C ALA A 52 10.01 -7.31 -10.68
N THR A 53 11.28 -6.94 -10.84
CA THR A 53 12.28 -7.09 -9.77
C THR A 53 12.00 -6.12 -8.62
N ASN A 54 12.72 -6.23 -7.49
CA ASN A 54 12.53 -5.29 -6.37
C ASN A 54 12.96 -3.85 -6.74
N GLU A 55 14.01 -3.71 -7.55
CA GLU A 55 14.51 -2.46 -8.12
C GLU A 55 13.50 -1.78 -9.05
N GLU A 56 12.80 -2.57 -9.86
CA GLU A 56 11.75 -2.09 -10.77
C GLU A 56 10.46 -1.77 -10.00
N PHE A 57 10.08 -2.65 -9.06
CA PHE A 57 8.86 -2.51 -8.28
C PHE A 57 8.87 -1.22 -7.46
N ILE A 58 9.98 -0.85 -6.82
CA ILE A 58 10.03 0.38 -6.03
C ILE A 58 9.80 1.62 -6.89
N GLN A 59 10.32 1.67 -8.12
CA GLN A 59 10.06 2.76 -9.07
C GLN A 59 8.58 2.85 -9.45
N ILE A 60 7.93 1.70 -9.66
CA ILE A 60 6.48 1.62 -9.92
C ILE A 60 5.69 2.16 -8.72
N VAL A 61 6.07 1.80 -7.48
CA VAL A 61 5.37 2.28 -6.27
C VAL A 61 5.52 3.79 -6.08
N TYR A 62 6.70 4.36 -6.35
CA TYR A 62 6.90 5.82 -6.32
C TYR A 62 5.99 6.54 -7.35
N LEU A 63 5.88 6.05 -8.58
CA LEU A 63 4.94 6.63 -9.56
C LEU A 63 3.47 6.41 -9.16
N ALA A 64 3.13 5.20 -8.68
CA ALA A 64 1.77 4.84 -8.28
C ALA A 64 1.27 5.71 -7.13
N LEU A 65 2.05 5.80 -6.04
CA LEU A 65 1.64 6.46 -4.80
C LEU A 65 2.02 7.94 -4.74
N LEU A 66 3.17 8.34 -5.31
CA LEU A 66 3.69 9.71 -5.19
C LEU A 66 3.63 10.55 -6.48
N ASN A 67 3.20 9.98 -7.62
CA ASN A 67 3.20 10.64 -8.94
C ASN A 67 4.58 11.14 -9.42
N ARG A 68 5.68 10.60 -8.90
CA ARG A 68 7.04 11.02 -9.27
C ARG A 68 7.98 9.84 -9.45
N PRO A 69 9.07 9.97 -10.23
CA PRO A 69 10.18 9.01 -10.19
C PRO A 69 10.78 8.95 -8.77
N ILE A 70 11.39 7.81 -8.47
CA ILE A 70 12.27 7.68 -7.31
C ILE A 70 13.49 8.59 -7.50
N ASP A 71 13.86 9.31 -6.45
CA ASP A 71 15.09 10.10 -6.38
C ASP A 71 16.29 9.22 -5.97
N PRO A 72 17.54 9.63 -6.23
CA PRO A 72 18.72 8.82 -5.89
C PRO A 72 18.81 8.45 -4.41
N ASP A 73 18.57 9.41 -3.51
CA ASP A 73 18.62 9.18 -2.06
C ASP A 73 17.55 8.16 -1.60
N GLY A 74 16.34 8.28 -2.15
CA GLY A 74 15.26 7.31 -1.98
C GLY A 74 15.61 5.93 -2.53
N TYR A 75 16.26 5.84 -3.69
CA TYR A 75 16.70 4.56 -4.27
C TYR A 75 17.75 3.87 -3.40
N ASP A 76 18.77 4.62 -2.96
CA ASP A 76 19.84 4.11 -2.09
C ASP A 76 19.30 3.66 -0.73
N ALA A 77 18.29 4.36 -0.18
CA ALA A 77 17.60 3.92 1.04
C ALA A 77 16.87 2.57 0.88
N TRP A 78 16.35 2.26 -0.31
CA TRP A 78 15.72 0.97 -0.60
C TRP A 78 16.72 -0.12 -1.02
N ALA A 79 17.91 0.24 -1.50
CA ALA A 79 18.90 -0.69 -2.03
C ALA A 79 19.36 -1.77 -1.04
N ALA A 80 19.41 -1.44 0.26
CA ALA A 80 19.70 -2.39 1.33
C ALA A 80 18.68 -3.55 1.42
N TYR A 81 17.48 -3.38 0.88
CA TYR A 81 16.35 -4.30 0.99
C TYR A 81 16.04 -5.08 -0.29
N PHE A 82 16.74 -4.83 -1.41
CA PHE A 82 16.45 -5.52 -2.68
C PHE A 82 16.69 -7.04 -2.64
N ASN A 83 17.48 -7.53 -1.69
CA ASN A 83 17.68 -8.97 -1.47
C ASN A 83 16.56 -9.66 -0.66
N LEU A 84 15.55 -8.93 -0.18
CA LEU A 84 14.40 -9.52 0.51
C LEU A 84 13.52 -10.34 -0.46
N PRO A 85 12.78 -11.35 0.03
CA PRO A 85 11.74 -12.02 -0.75
C PRO A 85 10.76 -11.00 -1.37
N GLN A 86 10.40 -11.19 -2.64
CA GLN A 86 9.58 -10.21 -3.37
C GLN A 86 8.30 -9.83 -2.62
N ASP A 87 7.55 -10.80 -2.09
CA ASP A 87 6.32 -10.54 -1.36
C ASP A 87 6.52 -9.67 -0.09
N GLU A 88 7.64 -9.85 0.59
CA GLU A 88 8.02 -9.07 1.77
C GLU A 88 8.42 -7.65 1.37
N PHE A 89 9.34 -7.52 0.40
CA PHE A 89 9.77 -6.23 -0.14
C PHE A 89 8.58 -5.40 -0.66
N ARG A 90 7.68 -6.02 -1.43
CA ARG A 90 6.52 -5.36 -2.05
C ARG A 90 5.55 -4.82 -1.00
N ARG A 91 5.25 -5.59 0.04
CA ARG A 91 4.43 -5.12 1.18
C ARG A 91 5.11 -3.98 1.93
N ASN A 92 6.40 -4.14 2.26
CA ASN A 92 7.18 -3.12 2.98
C ASN A 92 7.28 -1.79 2.20
N ALA A 93 7.48 -1.84 0.89
CA ALA A 93 7.53 -0.68 0.00
C ALA A 93 6.20 0.09 0.00
N ILE A 94 5.07 -0.60 -0.24
CA ILE A 94 3.75 0.04 -0.23
C ILE A 94 3.41 0.57 1.16
N TYR A 95 3.68 -0.19 2.22
CA TYR A 95 3.42 0.23 3.60
C TYR A 95 4.25 1.47 3.97
N GLY A 96 5.56 1.47 3.70
CA GLY A 96 6.44 2.60 4.01
C GLY A 96 6.06 3.88 3.27
N ILE A 97 5.75 3.77 1.97
CA ILE A 97 5.41 4.93 1.14
C ILE A 97 3.99 5.44 1.43
N SER A 98 3.00 4.56 1.63
CA SER A 98 1.62 5.00 1.96
C SER A 98 1.50 5.69 3.32
N ASN A 99 2.45 5.45 4.24
CA ASN A 99 2.52 6.12 5.54
C ASN A 99 3.45 7.36 5.56
N CYS A 100 4.09 7.72 4.45
CA CYS A 100 4.97 8.88 4.42
C CYS A 100 4.16 10.21 4.32
N PRO A 101 4.67 11.34 4.84
CA PRO A 101 3.97 12.62 4.74
C PRO A 101 3.74 13.10 3.30
N GLU A 102 4.63 12.72 2.37
CA GLU A 102 4.54 13.07 0.96
C GLU A 102 3.28 12.49 0.30
N PHE A 103 2.91 11.25 0.64
CA PHE A 103 1.71 10.59 0.12
C PHE A 103 0.41 11.36 0.39
N LEU A 104 0.32 12.06 1.53
CA LEU A 104 -0.84 12.88 1.89
C LEU A 104 -1.03 14.06 0.92
N ILE A 105 0.06 14.58 0.36
CA ILE A 105 0.07 15.70 -0.59
C ILE A 105 -0.36 15.24 -1.99
N CYS A 106 -0.07 13.98 -2.35
CA CYS A 106 -0.37 13.41 -3.66
C CYS A 106 -1.87 13.15 -3.90
N HIS A 107 -2.72 13.27 -2.87
CA HIS A 107 -4.19 13.14 -2.92
C HIS A 107 -4.69 11.85 -3.61
N LYS A 108 -3.94 10.75 -3.47
CA LYS A 108 -4.24 9.44 -4.06
C LYS A 108 -5.27 8.66 -3.24
N ARG A 109 -6.23 8.05 -3.91
CA ARG A 109 -7.21 7.12 -3.33
C ARG A 109 -6.73 5.68 -3.51
N ILE A 110 -6.47 5.02 -2.39
CA ILE A 110 -6.05 3.61 -2.33
C ILE A 110 -7.29 2.70 -2.26
N TYR A 111 -7.24 1.58 -2.99
CA TYR A 111 -8.24 0.50 -2.99
C TYR A 111 -7.57 -0.86 -2.76
N ASN A 112 -8.35 -1.84 -2.29
CA ASN A 112 -7.96 -3.24 -2.15
C ASN A 112 -6.61 -3.46 -1.43
N ASN A 113 -6.40 -2.69 -0.37
CA ASN A 113 -5.16 -2.60 0.40
C ASN A 113 -5.01 -3.60 1.54
N ILE A 114 -6.04 -4.42 1.81
CA ILE A 114 -6.04 -5.49 2.80
C ILE A 114 -4.73 -6.31 2.80
N PRO A 115 -4.17 -6.76 1.65
CA PRO A 115 -2.96 -7.59 1.65
C PRO A 115 -1.66 -6.92 2.17
N VAL A 116 -1.66 -5.58 2.36
CA VAL A 116 -0.50 -4.84 2.86
C VAL A 116 -0.55 -4.60 4.37
N TYR A 117 -1.76 -4.54 4.95
CA TYR A 117 -1.97 -4.23 6.38
C TYR A 117 -2.39 -5.44 7.22
N TYR A 118 -2.37 -6.64 6.64
CA TYR A 118 -2.60 -7.90 7.36
C TYR A 118 -1.31 -8.71 7.38
N HIS A 119 -0.70 -8.87 8.55
CA HIS A 119 0.30 -9.91 8.77
C HIS A 119 -0.41 -11.17 9.29
N GLU A 120 -0.05 -12.36 8.81
CA GLU A 120 -0.63 -13.61 9.34
C GLU A 120 -0.37 -13.78 10.85
N ASN A 121 0.70 -13.17 11.35
CA ASN A 121 1.05 -13.11 12.77
C ASN A 121 0.06 -12.26 13.61
N ASP A 122 -0.66 -11.30 13.02
CA ASP A 122 -1.67 -10.49 13.74
C ASP A 122 -2.88 -11.33 14.18
N VAL A 123 -3.05 -12.53 13.59
CA VAL A 123 -4.07 -13.51 14.00
C VAL A 123 -3.64 -14.28 15.26
N THR A 124 -2.35 -14.22 15.64
CA THR A 124 -1.79 -14.95 16.80
C THR A 124 -1.72 -14.13 18.08
N GLU A 125 -1.76 -12.79 18.00
CA GLU A 125 -2.15 -12.02 19.17
C GLU A 125 -3.61 -12.31 19.52
N ASN A 126 -3.85 -12.65 20.78
CA ASN A 126 -5.17 -13.00 21.28
C ASN A 126 -6.13 -11.79 21.21
N VAL A 127 -6.72 -11.55 20.04
CA VAL A 127 -8.04 -10.93 19.93
C VAL A 127 -9.01 -11.91 20.57
N LYS A 128 -9.08 -11.87 21.91
CA LYS A 128 -10.15 -12.49 22.69
C LYS A 128 -11.45 -11.97 22.10
N GLN A 129 -12.08 -12.76 21.22
CA GLN A 129 -13.34 -12.37 20.61
C GLN A 129 -14.26 -11.99 21.78
N PRO A 130 -14.75 -10.73 21.84
CA PRO A 130 -15.46 -10.27 23.03
C PRO A 130 -16.64 -11.20 23.22
N ASN A 131 -16.58 -11.98 24.32
CA ASN A 131 -17.37 -13.20 24.54
C ASN A 131 -18.76 -13.05 23.94
N ILE A 132 -19.28 -14.04 23.21
CA ILE A 132 -20.61 -13.93 22.56
C ILE A 132 -21.69 -13.48 23.57
N PHE A 133 -21.54 -13.90 24.83
CA PHE A 133 -22.27 -13.42 26.00
C PHE A 133 -22.14 -11.90 26.26
N LEU A 134 -20.93 -11.32 26.25
CA LEU A 134 -20.70 -9.87 26.35
C LEU A 134 -21.37 -9.11 25.20
N ARG A 135 -21.35 -9.60 23.95
CA ARG A 135 -22.10 -8.97 22.84
C ARG A 135 -23.62 -8.94 23.11
N GLY A 136 -24.17 -10.03 23.63
CA GLY A 136 -25.57 -10.10 24.07
C GLY A 136 -25.88 -9.13 25.21
N ALA A 137 -25.06 -9.14 26.26
CA ALA A 137 -25.18 -8.24 27.40
C ALA A 137 -25.07 -6.76 26.99
N TYR A 138 -24.22 -6.41 26.01
CA TYR A 138 -24.07 -5.04 25.53
C TYR A 138 -25.32 -4.52 24.81
N LYS A 139 -26.02 -5.37 24.05
CA LYS A 139 -27.32 -5.02 23.44
C LYS A 139 -28.36 -4.67 24.51
N VAL A 140 -28.44 -5.46 25.58
CA VAL A 140 -29.35 -5.21 26.71
C VAL A 140 -28.93 -3.95 27.47
N TYR A 141 -27.65 -3.83 27.84
CA TYR A 141 -27.08 -2.66 28.53
C TYR A 141 -27.40 -1.36 27.80
N ARG A 142 -27.35 -1.31 26.46
CA ARG A 142 -27.68 -0.10 25.67
C ARG A 142 -29.08 0.44 25.98
N HIS A 143 -30.05 -0.44 26.25
CA HIS A 143 -31.46 -0.11 26.48
C HIS A 143 -31.79 0.09 27.97
N CYS A 144 -30.90 -0.29 28.90
CA CYS A 144 -31.15 -0.13 30.34
C CYS A 144 -31.20 1.35 30.81
N PRO A 145 -31.96 1.67 31.87
CA PRO A 145 -31.95 2.98 32.53
C PRO A 145 -30.57 3.39 33.08
N LYS A 146 -30.33 4.70 33.17
CA LYS A 146 -29.08 5.30 33.69
C LYS A 146 -28.57 4.70 35.03
N PRO A 147 -29.39 4.43 36.08
CA PRO A 147 -28.89 3.82 37.32
C PRO A 147 -28.28 2.43 37.11
N VAL A 148 -28.92 1.57 36.31
CA VAL A 148 -28.44 0.21 36.00
C VAL A 148 -27.10 0.26 35.27
N LYS A 149 -26.96 1.19 34.32
CA LYS A 149 -25.70 1.42 33.57
C LYS A 149 -24.53 1.79 34.50
N LYS A 150 -24.79 2.55 35.57
CA LYS A 150 -23.77 2.96 36.56
C LYS A 150 -23.30 1.77 37.41
N ILE A 151 -24.20 0.86 37.77
CA ILE A 151 -23.87 -0.39 38.48
C ILE A 151 -23.02 -1.29 37.58
N PHE A 152 -23.45 -1.52 36.33
CA PHE A 152 -22.75 -2.39 35.38
C PHE A 152 -21.30 -1.91 35.09
N LYS A 153 -21.08 -0.59 34.98
CA LYS A 153 -19.71 -0.04 34.86
C LYS A 153 -18.85 -0.32 36.09
N LYS A 154 -19.41 -0.25 37.30
CA LYS A 154 -18.70 -0.49 38.56
C LYS A 154 -18.33 -1.96 38.78
N THR A 155 -19.10 -2.90 38.21
CA THR A 155 -18.80 -4.34 38.28
C THR A 155 -17.93 -4.82 37.12
N ALA A 156 -18.15 -4.34 35.90
CA ALA A 156 -17.38 -4.75 34.72
C ALA A 156 -15.91 -4.27 34.77
N GLY A 157 -15.64 -3.07 35.29
CA GLY A 157 -14.28 -2.56 35.52
C GLY A 157 -13.55 -3.22 36.70
N ARG A 158 -14.05 -4.35 37.21
CA ARG A 158 -13.47 -5.14 38.30
C ARG A 158 -13.29 -6.63 37.92
N LEU A 159 -13.59 -6.97 36.67
CA LEU A 159 -13.59 -8.32 36.07
C LEU A 159 -12.77 -8.37 34.75
N LEU A 160 -12.07 -7.28 34.43
CA LEU A 160 -11.02 -7.15 33.43
C LEU A 160 -9.73 -6.78 34.16
#